data_AF-A0A813ESN7-F1
#
_entry.id   AF-A0A813ESN7-F1
#
_cell.length_a   1.000
_cell.length_b   1.000
_cell.length_c   1.000
_cell.angle_alpha   90.00
_cell.angle_beta   90.00
_cell.angle_gamma   90.00
#
_symmetry.space_group_name_H-M   'P 1'
#
loop_
_entity.id
_entity.type
_entity.pdbx_description
1 polymer ?
#
loop_
_entity_poly.entity_id
_entity_poly.type
_entity_poly.pdbx_seq_one_letter_code
_entity_poly.pdbx_strand_id
1 'polypeptide(L)'
;MATIHADDMLLTAPAKARARLMKEIEGPVKMKWTDTVTEDQWVRFLGKEYRRIKDGFAVRVPPVYHEKLLEMFRLETCRSVISPAENVSDHGTKGESLSDQQVSQYRAAVGKLMWLIHERADLAYVVKELARNLREPTTVEWGRLKRCLRYVRGTTNAEQHLTYNPQEPETLLQVMVDANWARDGGRKSTSGGVLFLQGFPLEHWSKTQANIALSSGEAELYAMNSGGIELRRLSNVCAELGQTLVGILLCDSSAALAVPYRRGTGRMRHLEAKDLWLQEEFRRGHIKFQKIATADNVADLLTKPLTGPAMRGLCTDLGLMLQPRELPEEINVLEAHPPPMCQRCQRLAELDCTYAGQLFWRCPGCNRTKPWHAYQRGWTVWQDDGAPASSRDDQQPLPPTARRTATTAGTGRSRTSASSTTGSLPSPVTQVYVTTGSTDSRAPLGAQVDANSADPVLQQTLATRRQIDYLAGLCHRRGVDESAVLRAGLTKAQASAWIDQLR
;
A
#
# COMPACT_ATOMS: atom_id res chain seq x y z
N MET A 1 12.42 -25.37 6.14
CA MET A 1 12.81 -24.09 6.78
C MET A 1 13.62 -24.40 8.02
N ALA A 2 14.73 -23.69 8.22
CA ALA A 2 15.47 -23.67 9.48
C ALA A 2 15.75 -22.21 9.84
N THR A 3 15.59 -21.85 11.11
CA THR A 3 15.95 -20.53 11.65
C THR A 3 16.77 -20.78 12.91
N ILE A 4 17.96 -20.18 12.97
CA ILE A 4 18.97 -20.44 14.00
C ILE A 4 19.37 -19.11 14.63
N HIS A 5 19.45 -19.06 15.95
CA HIS A 5 19.94 -17.91 16.69
C HIS A 5 20.70 -18.37 17.93
N ALA A 6 22.03 -18.26 17.91
CA ALA A 6 22.91 -18.84 18.93
C ALA A 6 22.60 -20.33 19.18
N ASP A 7 22.11 -20.68 20.37
CA ASP A 7 21.72 -22.04 20.74
C ASP A 7 20.23 -22.35 20.54
N ASP A 8 19.41 -21.37 20.14
CA ASP A 8 17.97 -21.56 19.87
C ASP A 8 17.73 -21.88 18.38
N MET A 9 17.02 -22.98 18.08
CA MET A 9 16.75 -23.43 16.71
C MET A 9 15.29 -23.82 16.47
N LEU A 10 14.72 -23.26 15.41
CA LEU A 10 13.43 -23.63 14.81
C LEU A 10 13.70 -24.44 13.53
N LEU A 11 13.33 -25.72 13.51
CA LEU A 11 13.60 -26.62 12.38
C LEU A 11 12.33 -27.32 11.90
N THR A 12 11.90 -26.99 10.67
CA THR A 12 10.80 -27.65 9.97
C THR A 12 11.32 -28.32 8.69
N ALA A 13 11.34 -29.65 8.71
CA ALA A 13 11.75 -30.54 7.62
C ALA A 13 10.97 -31.88 7.74
N PRO A 14 10.93 -32.74 6.70
CA PRO A 14 10.36 -34.08 6.80
C PRO A 14 10.93 -34.85 7.98
N ALA A 15 10.10 -35.60 8.71
CA ALA A 15 10.45 -36.17 10.03
C ALA A 15 11.80 -36.91 10.07
N LYS A 16 12.09 -37.73 9.05
CA LYS A 16 13.36 -38.45 8.90
C LYS A 16 14.57 -37.52 8.73
N ALA A 17 14.42 -36.46 7.94
CA ALA A 17 15.48 -35.46 7.71
C ALA A 17 15.69 -34.60 8.96
N ARG A 18 14.61 -34.17 9.63
CA ARG A 18 14.67 -33.44 10.90
C ARG A 18 15.38 -34.25 11.98
N ALA A 19 14.96 -35.50 12.22
CA ALA A 19 15.57 -36.36 13.24
C ALA A 19 17.07 -36.62 12.97
N ARG A 20 17.45 -36.79 11.69
CA ARG A 20 18.86 -36.89 11.29
C ARG A 20 19.64 -35.62 11.62
N LEU A 21 19.15 -34.46 11.17
CA LEU A 21 19.81 -33.16 11.41
C LEU A 21 19.93 -32.83 12.89
N MET A 22 18.88 -33.08 13.69
CA MET A 22 18.92 -32.89 15.14
C MET A 22 20.04 -33.72 15.77
N LYS A 23 20.11 -35.02 15.44
CA LYS A 23 21.16 -35.92 15.96
C LYS A 23 22.57 -35.51 15.52
N GLU A 24 22.75 -35.05 14.28
CA GLU A 24 24.04 -34.59 13.75
C GLU A 24 24.50 -33.28 14.41
N ILE A 25 23.58 -32.39 14.81
CA ILE A 25 23.87 -31.10 15.46
C ILE A 25 24.06 -31.25 16.98
N GLU A 26 23.26 -32.10 17.65
CA GLU A 26 23.31 -32.34 19.10
C GLU A 26 24.62 -32.97 19.57
N GLY A 27 25.34 -33.67 18.69
CA GLY A 27 26.66 -34.23 18.99
C GLY A 27 27.71 -33.17 19.32
N PRO A 28 28.01 -32.22 18.42
CA PRO A 28 28.97 -31.15 18.68
C PRO A 28 28.41 -29.94 19.44
N VAL A 29 27.09 -29.67 19.40
CA VAL A 29 26.51 -28.43 19.96
C VAL A 29 25.23 -28.70 20.75
N LYS A 30 25.16 -28.19 21.98
CA LYS A 30 23.95 -28.21 22.79
C LYS A 30 22.94 -27.19 22.26
N MET A 31 21.85 -27.66 21.66
CA MET A 31 20.78 -26.81 21.11
C MET A 31 19.50 -26.85 21.95
N LYS A 32 18.74 -25.75 21.92
CA LYS A 32 17.34 -25.70 22.32
C LYS A 32 16.46 -25.78 21.08
N TRP A 33 15.62 -26.81 21.02
CA TRP A 33 14.71 -27.03 19.91
C TRP A 33 13.33 -26.43 20.21
N THR A 34 12.80 -25.70 19.24
CA THR A 34 11.41 -25.23 19.27
C THR A 34 10.48 -26.31 18.71
N ASP A 35 9.21 -26.27 19.13
CA ASP A 35 8.16 -27.16 18.62
C ASP A 35 8.00 -27.14 17.10
N THR A 36 7.41 -28.21 16.58
CA THR A 36 7.11 -28.33 15.15
C THR A 36 6.10 -27.27 14.73
N VAL A 37 6.42 -26.47 13.72
CA VAL A 37 5.43 -25.55 13.14
C VAL A 37 4.37 -26.35 12.39
N THR A 38 3.14 -26.35 12.91
CA THR A 38 1.96 -26.97 12.28
C THR A 38 1.03 -25.92 11.69
N GLU A 39 -0.06 -26.35 11.05
CA GLU A 39 -1.06 -25.47 10.42
C GLU A 39 -2.07 -24.96 11.47
N ASP A 40 -2.30 -25.73 12.53
CA ASP A 40 -3.36 -25.51 13.53
C ASP A 40 -3.04 -24.42 14.56
N GLN A 41 -1.75 -24.18 14.85
CA GLN A 41 -1.32 -23.32 15.95
C GLN A 41 -0.12 -22.43 15.60
N TRP A 42 -0.04 -21.30 16.30
CA TRP A 42 1.10 -20.39 16.23
C TRP A 42 2.20 -20.84 17.20
N VAL A 43 3.36 -21.19 16.65
CA VAL A 43 4.56 -21.57 17.41
C VAL A 43 5.43 -20.33 17.59
N ARG A 44 5.77 -20.02 18.85
CA ARG A 44 6.53 -18.82 19.19
C ARG A 44 8.04 -19.08 19.16
N PHE A 45 8.79 -18.25 18.45
CA PHE A 45 10.25 -18.32 18.35
C PHE A 45 10.85 -16.91 18.29
N LEU A 46 11.84 -16.62 19.14
CA LEU A 46 12.54 -15.31 19.23
C LEU A 46 11.61 -14.08 19.27
N GLY A 47 10.48 -14.21 19.95
CA GLY A 47 9.48 -13.16 20.09
C GLY A 47 8.50 -13.01 18.92
N LYS A 48 8.69 -13.74 17.81
CA LYS A 48 7.78 -13.84 16.67
C LYS A 48 6.90 -15.10 16.79
N GLU A 49 5.82 -15.15 16.03
CA GLU A 49 4.92 -16.30 15.91
C GLU A 49 4.95 -16.84 14.48
N TYR A 50 5.09 -18.17 14.34
CA TYR A 50 5.17 -18.90 13.08
C TYR A 50 4.03 -19.90 12.99
N ARG A 51 3.37 -19.97 11.83
CA ARG A 51 2.35 -20.98 11.50
C ARG A 51 2.62 -21.53 10.13
N ARG A 52 2.37 -22.82 9.90
CA ARG A 52 2.52 -23.41 8.57
C ARG A 52 1.32 -23.05 7.71
N ILE A 53 1.57 -22.75 6.45
CA ILE A 53 0.54 -22.58 5.42
C ILE A 53 0.87 -23.52 4.27
N LYS A 54 -0.13 -23.80 3.42
CA LYS A 54 -0.06 -24.79 2.34
C LYS A 54 1.26 -24.78 1.56
N ASP A 55 1.67 -23.60 1.10
CA ASP A 55 2.81 -23.39 0.21
C ASP A 55 3.99 -22.64 0.89
N GLY A 56 4.06 -22.63 2.24
CA GLY A 56 5.10 -21.92 2.97
C GLY A 56 4.85 -21.75 4.48
N PHE A 57 5.20 -20.58 5.01
CA PHE A 57 4.98 -20.20 6.42
C PHE A 57 4.33 -18.83 6.51
N ALA A 58 3.41 -18.64 7.47
CA ALA A 58 2.98 -17.32 7.91
C ALA A 58 3.79 -16.93 9.15
N VAL A 59 4.32 -15.71 9.18
CA VAL A 59 5.05 -15.13 10.30
C VAL A 59 4.35 -13.86 10.74
N ARG A 60 4.22 -13.67 12.05
CA ARG A 60 3.68 -12.43 12.60
C ARG A 60 4.37 -12.02 13.89
N VAL A 61 4.18 -10.77 14.24
CA VAL A 61 4.43 -10.28 15.59
C VAL A 61 3.20 -10.58 16.47
N PRO A 62 3.38 -11.13 17.69
CA PRO A 62 2.27 -11.41 18.62
C PRO A 62 1.36 -10.18 18.84
N PRO A 63 0.01 -10.34 18.83
CA PRO A 63 -0.95 -9.24 19.02
C PRO A 63 -0.66 -8.35 20.24
N VAL A 64 -0.27 -8.97 21.35
CA VAL A 64 0.10 -8.33 22.63
C VAL A 64 1.22 -7.29 22.50
N TYR A 65 2.07 -7.40 21.47
CA TYR A 65 3.10 -6.38 21.22
C TYR A 65 2.49 -5.08 20.67
N HIS A 66 1.53 -5.19 19.75
CA HIS A 66 0.84 -4.04 19.16
C HIS A 66 -0.05 -3.38 20.20
N GLU A 67 -0.76 -4.16 21.03
CA GLU A 67 -1.59 -3.67 22.14
C GLU A 67 -0.77 -2.79 23.09
N LYS A 68 0.34 -3.31 23.64
CA LYS A 68 1.24 -2.55 24.53
C LYS A 68 1.86 -1.31 23.88
N LEU A 69 2.05 -1.30 22.57
CA LEU A 69 2.53 -0.13 21.83
C LEU A 69 1.44 0.94 21.67
N LEU A 70 0.17 0.54 21.55
CA LEU A 70 -0.98 1.45 21.45
C LEU A 70 -1.39 2.01 22.81
N GLU A 71 -1.32 1.20 23.88
CA GLU A 71 -1.56 1.61 25.27
C GLU A 71 -0.67 2.78 25.70
N MET A 72 0.62 2.77 25.31
CA MET A 72 1.56 3.86 25.57
C MET A 72 1.10 5.24 25.08
N PHE A 73 0.19 5.28 24.10
CA PHE A 73 -0.33 6.51 23.48
C PHE A 73 -1.85 6.68 23.65
N ARG A 74 -2.53 5.77 24.38
CA ARG A 74 -3.99 5.70 24.49
C ARG A 74 -4.68 5.62 23.11
N LEU A 75 -4.16 4.74 22.24
CA LEU A 75 -4.61 4.56 20.85
C LEU A 75 -5.30 3.21 20.59
N GLU A 76 -5.70 2.49 21.62
CA GLU A 76 -6.34 1.17 21.55
C GLU A 76 -7.67 1.23 20.75
N THR A 77 -8.50 2.23 21.06
CA THR A 77 -9.81 2.46 20.45
C THR A 77 -9.77 3.40 19.22
N CYS A 78 -8.61 3.98 18.89
CA CYS A 78 -8.53 5.07 17.93
C CYS A 78 -9.03 4.71 16.51
N ARG A 79 -9.57 5.67 15.75
CA ARG A 79 -9.89 5.45 14.34
C ARG A 79 -8.60 5.18 13.56
N SER A 80 -8.50 4.00 12.94
CA SER A 80 -7.34 3.61 12.13
C SER A 80 -7.21 4.45 10.85
N VAL A 81 -6.05 4.37 10.20
CA VAL A 81 -5.80 4.97 8.87
C VAL A 81 -5.31 3.88 7.90
N ILE A 82 -5.45 4.13 6.60
CA ILE A 82 -5.13 3.16 5.53
C ILE A 82 -3.69 3.25 4.98
N SER A 83 -2.90 4.20 5.46
CA SER A 83 -1.47 4.34 5.13
C SER A 83 -0.77 5.10 6.28
N PRO A 84 0.41 4.65 6.75
CA PRO A 84 1.05 5.18 7.95
C PRO A 84 1.74 6.53 7.72
N ALA A 85 1.99 6.91 6.48
CA ALA A 85 2.57 8.19 6.06
C ALA A 85 1.69 8.87 5.01
N GLU A 86 1.94 10.14 4.74
CA GLU A 86 1.28 10.90 3.67
C GLU A 86 2.32 11.63 2.82
N ASN A 87 2.00 11.80 1.54
CA ASN A 87 2.73 12.69 0.63
C ASN A 87 2.37 14.16 0.92
N VAL A 88 2.65 14.62 2.15
CA VAL A 88 2.60 16.04 2.48
C VAL A 88 3.95 16.64 2.13
N SER A 89 3.94 17.58 1.18
CA SER A 89 5.08 18.46 0.93
C SER A 89 5.26 19.37 2.16
N ASP A 90 6.09 18.92 3.09
CA ASP A 90 6.34 19.54 4.39
C ASP A 90 7.22 20.80 4.26
N HIS A 91 6.70 21.78 3.52
CA HIS A 91 7.33 23.06 3.23
C HIS A 91 7.22 23.99 4.44
N GLY A 92 8.14 23.81 5.40
CA GLY A 92 8.41 24.81 6.44
C GLY A 92 7.51 24.76 7.67
N THR A 93 6.75 23.68 7.90
CA THR A 93 6.01 23.47 9.15
C THR A 93 7.00 23.35 10.32
N LYS A 94 7.24 24.44 11.04
CA LYS A 94 8.05 24.40 12.27
C LYS A 94 7.18 23.84 13.40
N GLY A 95 7.43 22.59 13.77
CA GLY A 95 6.90 22.03 15.01
C GLY A 95 7.62 22.64 16.23
N GLU A 96 6.91 22.68 17.34
CA GLU A 96 7.47 23.02 18.65
C GLU A 96 8.24 21.82 19.21
N SER A 97 9.29 22.07 19.99
CA SER A 97 10.03 21.01 20.69
C SER A 97 9.11 20.26 21.66
N LEU A 98 9.21 18.93 21.67
CA LEU A 98 8.48 18.10 22.64
C LEU A 98 9.06 18.24 24.05
N SER A 99 8.24 18.00 25.08
CA SER A 99 8.72 17.91 26.47
C SER A 99 9.60 16.68 26.68
N ASP A 100 10.49 16.66 27.68
CA ASP A 100 11.38 15.52 27.95
C ASP A 100 10.63 14.18 28.10
N GLN A 101 9.44 14.21 28.70
CA GLN A 101 8.55 13.05 28.81
C GLN A 101 8.07 12.57 27.43
N GLN A 102 7.64 13.49 26.56
CA GLN A 102 7.22 13.18 25.19
C GLN A 102 8.39 12.73 24.33
N VAL A 103 9.59 13.31 24.48
CA VAL A 103 10.83 12.87 23.82
C VAL A 103 11.17 11.43 24.22
N SER A 104 11.06 11.11 25.52
CA SER A 104 11.28 9.75 26.03
C SER A 104 10.25 8.75 25.48
N GLN A 105 8.96 9.10 25.50
CA GLN A 105 7.88 8.30 24.91
C GLN A 105 8.07 8.10 23.40
N TYR A 106 8.47 9.14 22.66
CA TYR A 106 8.76 9.09 21.23
C TYR A 106 9.88 8.10 20.93
N ARG A 107 11.02 8.22 21.65
CA ARG A 107 12.18 7.32 21.50
C ARG A 107 11.80 5.85 21.80
N ALA A 108 11.04 5.62 22.88
CA ALA A 108 10.58 4.28 23.24
C ALA A 108 9.62 3.68 22.20
N ALA A 109 8.72 4.48 21.64
CA ALA A 109 7.80 4.06 20.59
C ALA A 109 8.51 3.73 19.28
N VAL A 110 9.44 4.60 18.85
CA VAL A 110 10.24 4.36 17.64
C VAL A 110 11.13 3.14 17.80
N GLY A 111 11.74 2.91 18.98
CA GLY A 111 12.50 1.68 19.26
C GLY A 111 11.64 0.41 19.15
N LYS A 112 10.38 0.45 19.61
CA LYS A 112 9.43 -0.66 19.44
C LYS A 112 9.02 -0.86 17.97
N LEU A 113 8.73 0.23 17.27
CA LEU A 113 8.43 0.20 15.84
C LEU A 113 9.61 -0.35 15.02
N MET A 114 10.85 -0.03 15.37
CA MET A 114 12.06 -0.56 14.73
C MET A 114 12.23 -2.07 14.89
N TRP A 115 11.64 -2.69 15.92
CA TRP A 115 11.59 -4.14 16.02
C TRP A 115 10.46 -4.74 15.16
N LEU A 116 9.33 -4.04 14.98
CA LEU A 116 8.25 -4.47 14.09
C LEU A 116 8.70 -4.54 12.62
N ILE A 117 9.51 -3.60 12.14
CA ILE A 117 9.79 -3.47 10.70
C ILE A 117 10.38 -4.74 10.08
N HIS A 118 11.01 -5.63 10.86
CA HIS A 118 11.52 -6.91 10.37
C HIS A 118 10.45 -7.82 9.74
N GLU A 119 9.20 -7.76 10.22
CA GLU A 119 8.05 -8.49 9.65
C GLU A 119 7.02 -7.53 9.03
N ARG A 120 7.35 -6.24 8.97
CA ARG A 120 6.46 -5.12 8.60
C ARG A 120 7.19 -4.16 7.69
N ALA A 121 7.53 -4.62 6.49
CA ALA A 121 8.16 -3.83 5.44
C ALA A 121 7.35 -2.55 5.12
N ASP A 122 6.03 -2.64 5.24
CA ASP A 122 5.06 -1.54 5.10
C ASP A 122 5.24 -0.40 6.12
N LEU A 123 5.94 -0.65 7.24
CA LEU A 123 6.33 0.34 8.23
C LEU A 123 7.76 0.86 8.02
N ALA A 124 8.60 0.19 7.21
CA ALA A 124 10.04 0.45 7.18
C ALA A 124 10.40 1.90 6.78
N TYR A 125 9.74 2.45 5.76
CA TYR A 125 9.98 3.83 5.32
C TYR A 125 9.63 4.86 6.42
N VAL A 126 8.42 4.77 6.99
CA VAL A 126 7.93 5.74 7.98
C VAL A 126 8.70 5.65 9.29
N VAL A 127 9.06 4.44 9.74
CA VAL A 127 9.85 4.24 10.96
C VAL A 127 11.27 4.76 10.78
N LYS A 128 11.89 4.57 9.61
CA LYS A 128 13.17 5.19 9.27
C LYS A 128 13.08 6.72 9.29
N GLU A 129 12.02 7.33 8.77
CA GLU A 129 11.84 8.79 8.85
C GLU A 129 11.64 9.27 10.30
N LEU A 130 10.87 8.56 11.12
CA LEU A 130 10.73 8.86 12.55
C LEU A 130 12.06 8.72 13.30
N ALA A 131 12.87 7.71 12.97
CA ALA A 131 14.17 7.46 13.58
C ALA A 131 15.20 8.58 13.32
N ARG A 132 15.12 9.27 12.18
CA ARG A 132 16.00 10.42 11.87
C ARG A 132 15.90 11.54 12.92
N ASN A 133 14.72 11.72 13.51
CA ASN A 133 14.41 12.82 14.42
C ASN A 133 14.42 12.39 15.91
N LEU A 134 15.06 11.25 16.25
CA LEU A 134 15.17 10.77 17.64
C LEU A 134 15.89 11.75 18.59
N ARG A 135 16.79 12.59 18.07
CA ARG A 135 17.57 13.54 18.86
C ARG A 135 16.67 14.64 19.41
N GLU A 136 16.01 15.39 18.54
CA GLU A 136 15.18 16.56 18.83
C GLU A 136 13.84 16.44 18.05
N PRO A 137 12.91 15.56 18.48
CA PRO A 137 11.61 15.42 17.83
C PRO A 137 10.70 16.62 18.14
N THR A 138 9.86 17.01 17.18
CA THR A 138 8.90 18.11 17.32
C THR A 138 7.44 17.63 17.37
N THR A 139 6.49 18.54 17.58
CA THR A 139 5.05 18.28 17.46
C THR A 139 4.64 17.73 16.08
N VAL A 140 5.41 18.00 15.01
CA VAL A 140 5.19 17.41 13.67
C VAL A 140 5.55 15.93 13.68
N GLU A 141 6.71 15.56 14.23
CA GLU A 141 7.15 14.17 14.39
C GLU A 141 6.20 13.39 15.31
N TRP A 142 5.70 14.01 16.36
CA TRP A 142 4.69 13.44 17.25
C TRP A 142 3.39 13.11 16.51
N GLY A 143 2.93 14.02 15.63
CA GLY A 143 1.80 13.77 14.73
C GLY A 143 2.03 12.62 13.76
N ARG A 144 3.23 12.55 13.15
CA ARG A 144 3.67 11.44 12.28
C ARG A 144 3.69 10.10 13.03
N LEU A 145 4.22 10.07 14.24
CA LEU A 145 4.24 8.88 15.09
C LEU A 145 2.82 8.41 15.42
N LYS A 146 1.93 9.31 15.89
CA LYS A 146 0.52 8.96 16.14
C LYS A 146 -0.16 8.41 14.88
N ARG A 147 0.13 8.94 13.68
CA ARG A 147 -0.41 8.40 12.42
C ARG A 147 0.08 6.97 12.18
N CYS A 148 1.37 6.71 12.32
CA CYS A 148 1.95 5.38 12.20
C CYS A 148 1.29 4.38 13.17
N LEU A 149 1.11 4.78 14.43
CA LEU A 149 0.41 3.97 15.44
C LEU A 149 -1.06 3.70 15.09
N ARG A 150 -1.79 4.71 14.57
CA ARG A 150 -3.18 4.52 14.08
C ARG A 150 -3.26 3.56 12.89
N TYR A 151 -2.22 3.46 12.07
CA TYR A 151 -2.13 2.47 11.00
C TYR A 151 -1.85 1.07 11.56
N VAL A 152 -0.91 0.94 12.53
CA VAL A 152 -0.65 -0.32 13.26
C VAL A 152 -1.94 -0.84 13.91
N ARG A 153 -2.74 0.02 14.55
CA ARG A 153 -4.06 -0.34 15.12
C ARG A 153 -5.03 -0.94 14.09
N GLY A 154 -4.95 -0.50 12.84
CA GLY A 154 -5.76 -1.05 11.74
C GLY A 154 -5.21 -2.34 11.13
N THR A 155 -4.00 -2.75 11.51
CA THR A 155 -3.21 -3.83 10.87
C THR A 155 -2.49 -4.70 11.92
N THR A 156 -3.10 -4.91 13.09
CA THR A 156 -2.55 -5.77 14.16
C THR A 156 -2.44 -7.23 13.74
N ASN A 157 -3.30 -7.65 12.82
CA ASN A 157 -3.39 -9.01 12.29
C ASN A 157 -2.59 -9.16 10.98
N ALA A 158 -1.56 -8.32 10.77
CA ALA A 158 -0.69 -8.44 9.61
C ALA A 158 0.19 -9.70 9.73
N GLU A 159 0.15 -10.55 8.71
CA GLU A 159 0.94 -11.78 8.62
C GLU A 159 1.84 -11.69 7.38
N GLN A 160 3.16 -11.81 7.55
CA GLN A 160 4.10 -11.95 6.45
C GLN A 160 4.08 -13.40 5.99
N HIS A 161 3.60 -13.63 4.77
CA HIS A 161 3.67 -14.94 4.13
C HIS A 161 5.05 -15.12 3.49
N LEU A 162 5.67 -16.25 3.82
CA LEU A 162 6.97 -16.70 3.38
C LEU A 162 6.77 -17.94 2.51
N THR A 163 6.42 -17.70 1.25
CA THR A 163 6.05 -18.71 0.25
C THR A 163 7.05 -18.71 -0.91
N TYR A 164 7.33 -19.88 -1.46
CA TYR A 164 8.12 -20.01 -2.69
C TYR A 164 7.23 -19.86 -3.92
N ASN A 165 7.74 -19.25 -5.00
CA ASN A 165 7.08 -19.25 -6.29
C ASN A 165 7.53 -20.48 -7.11
N PRO A 166 6.67 -21.51 -7.31
CA PRO A 166 7.06 -22.71 -8.04
C PRO A 166 7.28 -22.49 -9.54
N GLN A 167 6.91 -21.32 -10.08
CA GLN A 167 7.22 -20.92 -11.46
C GLN A 167 8.63 -20.33 -11.61
N GLU A 168 9.31 -20.03 -10.49
CA GLU A 168 10.68 -19.54 -10.47
C GLU A 168 11.68 -20.68 -10.22
N PRO A 169 12.89 -20.61 -10.81
CA PRO A 169 13.98 -21.54 -10.48
C PRO A 169 14.41 -21.44 -9.01
N GLU A 170 14.69 -22.57 -8.37
CA GLU A 170 15.19 -22.65 -6.98
C GLU A 170 16.49 -21.84 -6.75
N THR A 171 17.28 -21.63 -7.81
CA THR A 171 18.54 -20.87 -7.77
C THR A 171 18.37 -19.38 -8.08
N LEU A 172 17.14 -18.89 -8.32
CA LEU A 172 16.90 -17.51 -8.70
C LEU A 172 16.93 -16.58 -7.48
N LEU A 173 17.93 -15.70 -7.43
CA LEU A 173 18.07 -14.64 -6.44
C LEU A 173 17.75 -13.30 -7.10
N GLN A 174 16.65 -12.67 -6.69
CA GLN A 174 16.24 -11.37 -7.20
C GLN A 174 16.40 -10.28 -6.13
N VAL A 175 16.74 -9.07 -6.57
CA VAL A 175 16.61 -7.87 -5.73
C VAL A 175 15.83 -6.80 -6.48
N MET A 176 14.74 -6.33 -5.89
CA MET A 176 13.99 -5.17 -6.37
C MET A 176 14.48 -3.92 -5.65
N VAL A 177 14.73 -2.82 -6.37
CA VAL A 177 15.21 -1.55 -5.80
C VAL A 177 14.46 -0.34 -6.35
N ASP A 178 14.40 0.73 -5.55
CA ASP A 178 13.85 2.05 -5.89
C ASP A 178 14.62 3.16 -5.15
N ALA A 179 14.55 4.40 -5.64
CA ALA A 179 15.08 5.57 -4.93
C ALA A 179 14.16 6.80 -4.98
N ASN A 180 13.66 7.20 -3.82
CA ASN A 180 12.97 8.49 -3.69
C ASN A 180 13.98 9.64 -3.54
N TRP A 181 14.23 10.35 -4.65
CA TRP A 181 15.12 11.51 -4.73
C TRP A 181 14.65 12.68 -3.85
N ALA A 182 15.52 13.13 -2.95
CA ALA A 182 15.23 14.25 -2.06
C ALA A 182 15.30 15.58 -2.82
N ARG A 183 14.12 16.18 -3.09
CA ARG A 183 14.00 17.43 -3.87
C ARG A 183 14.24 18.72 -3.06
N ASP A 184 14.07 18.69 -1.75
CA ASP A 184 14.07 19.90 -0.90
C ASP A 184 15.08 19.86 0.25
N GLY A 185 15.71 21.01 0.53
CA GLY A 185 16.27 21.34 1.85
C GLY A 185 17.52 20.57 2.29
N GLY A 186 18.43 20.20 1.36
CA GLY A 186 19.67 19.49 1.70
C GLY A 186 19.45 18.07 2.25
N ARG A 187 18.23 17.54 2.12
CA ARG A 187 17.87 16.17 2.50
C ARG A 187 18.60 15.20 1.55
N LYS A 188 19.02 14.05 2.08
CA LYS A 188 19.57 12.94 1.29
C LYS A 188 18.44 12.00 0.86
N SER A 189 18.51 11.46 -0.35
CA SER A 189 17.49 10.55 -0.89
C SER A 189 17.33 9.28 -0.05
N THR A 190 16.23 8.56 -0.25
CA THR A 190 16.04 7.23 0.35
C THR A 190 16.19 6.15 -0.71
N SER A 191 17.06 5.18 -0.46
CA SER A 191 17.11 3.92 -1.22
C SER A 191 16.35 2.84 -0.46
N GLY A 192 15.54 2.08 -1.20
CA GLY A 192 14.80 0.93 -0.71
C GLY A 192 15.13 -0.32 -1.52
N GLY A 193 14.92 -1.48 -0.94
CA GLY A 193 14.95 -2.72 -1.70
C GLY A 193 14.49 -3.95 -0.93
N VAL A 194 14.11 -4.97 -1.68
CA VAL A 194 13.69 -6.29 -1.20
C VAL A 194 14.48 -7.37 -1.94
N LEU A 195 15.02 -8.32 -1.20
CA LEU A 195 15.75 -9.49 -1.68
C LEU A 195 14.85 -10.73 -1.63
N PHE A 196 14.73 -11.46 -2.74
CA PHE A 196 13.90 -12.64 -2.91
C PHE A 196 14.71 -13.85 -3.37
N LEU A 197 14.43 -15.04 -2.85
CA LEU A 197 14.96 -16.31 -3.35
C LEU A 197 13.79 -17.17 -3.80
N GLN A 198 13.64 -17.41 -5.11
CA GLN A 198 12.50 -18.14 -5.68
C GLN A 198 11.14 -17.61 -5.15
N GLY A 199 10.88 -16.32 -5.34
CA GLY A 199 9.71 -15.60 -4.80
C GLY A 199 9.64 -15.44 -3.27
N PHE A 200 10.46 -16.13 -2.48
CA PHE A 200 10.46 -16.02 -1.01
C PHE A 200 11.13 -14.72 -0.57
N PRO A 201 10.45 -13.78 0.13
CA PRO A 201 11.07 -12.57 0.63
C PRO A 201 12.02 -12.88 1.80
N LEU A 202 13.32 -12.56 1.62
CA LEU A 202 14.37 -12.85 2.60
C LEU A 202 14.72 -11.65 3.47
N GLU A 203 14.89 -10.47 2.86
CA GLU A 203 15.32 -9.26 3.55
C GLU A 203 14.78 -8.03 2.80
N HIS A 204 14.42 -6.99 3.55
CA HIS A 204 14.08 -5.67 3.01
C HIS A 204 14.75 -4.56 3.81
N TRP A 205 14.98 -3.41 3.17
CA TRP A 205 15.57 -2.25 3.84
C TRP A 205 15.02 -0.93 3.32
N SER A 206 14.95 0.04 4.22
CA SER A 206 14.80 1.46 3.90
C SER A 206 16.01 2.20 4.47
N LYS A 207 16.87 2.76 3.63
CA LYS A 207 18.14 3.38 4.04
C LYS A 207 18.22 4.80 3.47
N THR A 208 18.59 5.78 4.30
CA THR A 208 18.98 7.11 3.82
C THR A 208 20.33 6.99 3.10
N GLN A 209 20.45 7.57 1.91
CA GLN A 209 21.71 7.57 1.16
C GLN A 209 22.82 8.32 1.92
N ALA A 210 24.05 7.84 1.83
CA ALA A 210 25.21 8.52 2.41
C ALA A 210 25.59 9.80 1.64
N ASN A 211 25.47 9.76 0.32
CA ASN A 211 25.78 10.85 -0.60
C ASN A 211 24.51 11.66 -0.92
N ILE A 212 24.68 12.90 -1.39
CA ILE A 212 23.58 13.71 -1.93
C ILE A 212 23.55 13.47 -3.45
N ALA A 213 22.50 12.83 -3.95
CA ALA A 213 22.30 12.67 -5.38
C ALA A 213 21.88 14.00 -6.02
N LEU A 214 22.54 14.39 -7.10
CA LEU A 214 22.28 15.59 -7.88
C LEU A 214 21.12 15.40 -8.87
N SER A 215 20.68 14.15 -9.08
CA SER A 215 19.52 13.82 -9.92
C SER A 215 18.80 12.57 -9.42
N SER A 216 17.55 12.35 -9.89
CA SER A 216 16.85 11.10 -9.62
C SER A 216 17.56 9.88 -10.22
N GLY A 217 18.12 9.98 -11.43
CA GLY A 217 18.86 8.88 -12.05
C GLY A 217 20.10 8.43 -11.26
N GLU A 218 20.75 9.37 -10.56
CA GLU A 218 21.87 9.09 -9.65
C GLU A 218 21.39 8.50 -8.32
N ALA A 219 20.27 8.99 -7.77
CA ALA A 219 19.66 8.38 -6.59
C ALA A 219 19.28 6.91 -6.85
N GLU A 220 18.74 6.60 -8.02
CA GLU A 220 18.42 5.24 -8.47
C GLU A 220 19.68 4.38 -8.63
N LEU A 221 20.75 4.95 -9.20
CA LEU A 221 22.03 4.26 -9.33
C LEU A 221 22.64 3.91 -7.96
N TYR A 222 22.51 4.78 -6.95
CA TYR A 222 22.88 4.46 -5.56
C TYR A 222 22.00 3.35 -4.95
N ALA A 223 20.72 3.24 -5.32
CA ALA A 223 19.87 2.10 -4.93
C ALA A 223 20.32 0.81 -5.61
N MET A 224 20.61 0.84 -6.91
CA MET A 224 21.18 -0.29 -7.66
C MET A 224 22.51 -0.77 -7.07
N ASN A 225 23.41 0.15 -6.70
CA ASN A 225 24.66 -0.19 -6.00
C ASN A 225 24.38 -0.91 -4.69
N SER A 226 23.44 -0.41 -3.89
CA SER A 226 23.07 -1.01 -2.60
C SER A 226 22.48 -2.41 -2.78
N GLY A 227 21.49 -2.58 -3.66
CA GLY A 227 20.89 -3.88 -3.95
C GLY A 227 21.87 -4.87 -4.57
N GLY A 228 22.78 -4.41 -5.44
CA GLY A 228 23.84 -5.25 -5.99
C GLY A 228 24.77 -5.80 -4.93
N ILE A 229 25.14 -4.99 -3.92
CA ILE A 229 25.96 -5.43 -2.79
C ILE A 229 25.22 -6.48 -1.95
N GLU A 230 23.95 -6.26 -1.60
CA GLU A 230 23.17 -7.22 -0.81
C GLU A 230 22.95 -8.55 -1.56
N LEU A 231 22.70 -8.47 -2.87
CA LEU A 231 22.56 -9.65 -3.73
C LEU A 231 23.89 -10.44 -3.82
N ARG A 232 25.02 -9.77 -4.00
CA ARG A 232 26.33 -10.45 -4.05
C ARG A 232 26.75 -10.98 -2.68
N ARG A 233 26.40 -10.32 -1.57
CA ARG A 233 26.56 -10.82 -0.21
C ARG A 233 25.89 -12.19 -0.07
N LEU A 234 24.61 -12.31 -0.42
CA LEU A 234 23.92 -13.59 -0.30
C LEU A 234 24.40 -14.63 -1.32
N SER A 235 24.69 -14.23 -2.57
CA SER A 235 25.25 -15.15 -3.58
C SER A 235 26.55 -15.82 -3.10
N ASN A 236 27.42 -15.06 -2.42
CA ASN A 236 28.69 -15.59 -1.92
C ASN A 236 28.47 -16.54 -0.74
N VAL A 237 27.60 -16.19 0.22
CA VAL A 237 27.23 -17.09 1.34
C VAL A 237 26.63 -18.40 0.82
N CYS A 238 25.75 -18.35 -0.17
CA CYS A 238 25.21 -19.56 -0.78
C CYS A 238 26.27 -20.38 -1.53
N ALA A 239 27.22 -19.72 -2.20
CA ALA A 239 28.33 -20.42 -2.87
C ALA A 239 29.26 -21.14 -1.86
N GLU A 240 29.51 -20.55 -0.69
CA GLU A 240 30.23 -21.21 0.42
C GLU A 240 29.46 -22.43 0.95
N LEU A 241 28.12 -22.42 0.89
CA LEU A 241 27.24 -23.55 1.19
C LEU A 241 27.06 -24.52 0.00
N GLY A 242 27.81 -24.36 -1.09
CA GLY A 242 27.77 -25.22 -2.26
C GLY A 242 26.62 -24.96 -3.24
N GLN A 243 25.90 -23.84 -3.10
CA GLN A 243 24.78 -23.44 -3.97
C GLN A 243 25.13 -22.21 -4.83
N THR A 244 25.19 -22.40 -6.15
CA THR A 244 25.36 -21.27 -7.09
C THR A 244 24.01 -20.65 -7.42
N LEU A 245 23.80 -19.40 -7.00
CA LEU A 245 22.60 -18.62 -7.29
C LEU A 245 22.78 -17.73 -8.53
N VAL A 246 21.69 -17.49 -9.26
CA VAL A 246 21.63 -16.58 -10.40
C VAL A 246 21.05 -15.24 -9.93
N GLY A 247 21.90 -14.21 -9.93
CA GLY A 247 21.53 -12.86 -9.53
C GLY A 247 20.78 -12.07 -10.59
N ILE A 248 19.60 -11.53 -10.24
CA ILE A 248 18.87 -10.53 -11.04
C ILE A 248 18.59 -9.27 -10.20
N LEU A 249 19.01 -8.10 -10.67
CA LEU A 249 18.63 -6.81 -10.11
C LEU A 249 17.54 -6.16 -10.97
N LEU A 250 16.41 -5.87 -10.32
CA LEU A 250 15.21 -5.26 -10.87
C LEU A 250 15.13 -3.80 -10.41
N CYS A 251 14.99 -2.88 -11.37
CA CYS A 251 14.84 -1.45 -11.12
C CYS A 251 13.85 -0.86 -12.12
N ASP A 252 13.07 0.15 -11.73
CA ASP A 252 12.13 0.83 -12.62
C ASP A 252 12.72 2.09 -13.28
N SER A 253 14.01 2.40 -13.04
CA SER A 253 14.72 3.52 -13.66
C SER A 253 15.49 3.09 -14.91
N SER A 254 14.95 3.41 -16.10
CA SER A 254 15.64 3.15 -17.37
C SER A 254 16.96 3.93 -17.51
N ALA A 255 17.10 5.06 -16.80
CA ALA A 255 18.31 5.87 -16.81
C ALA A 255 19.44 5.18 -16.03
N ALA A 256 19.14 4.64 -14.85
CA ALA A 256 20.11 3.93 -14.02
C ALA A 256 20.46 2.54 -14.61
N LEU A 257 19.46 1.80 -15.12
CA LEU A 257 19.66 0.54 -15.84
C LEU A 257 20.55 0.68 -17.08
N ALA A 258 20.65 1.86 -17.69
CA ALA A 258 21.54 2.08 -18.82
C ALA A 258 23.04 2.12 -18.43
N VAL A 259 23.38 2.16 -17.13
CA VAL A 259 24.77 2.29 -16.65
C VAL A 259 25.54 0.96 -16.66
N PRO A 260 25.02 -0.18 -16.13
CA PRO A 260 25.76 -1.45 -16.14
C PRO A 260 26.08 -2.02 -17.53
N TYR A 261 25.25 -1.72 -18.54
CA TYR A 261 25.48 -2.18 -19.93
C TYR A 261 26.56 -1.38 -20.69
N ARG A 262 27.03 -0.25 -20.13
CA ARG A 262 28.09 0.56 -20.75
C ARG A 262 29.47 0.02 -20.37
N ARG A 263 30.51 0.43 -21.10
CA ARG A 263 31.91 0.20 -20.74
C ARG A 263 32.54 1.50 -20.25
N GLY A 264 33.05 1.49 -19.02
CA GLY A 264 33.68 2.65 -18.40
C GLY A 264 32.69 3.79 -18.15
N THR A 265 33.25 4.99 -17.99
CA THR A 265 32.49 6.22 -17.70
C THR A 265 31.64 6.70 -18.89
N GLY A 266 32.00 6.33 -20.12
CA GLY A 266 31.31 6.77 -21.34
C GLY A 266 31.32 8.30 -21.48
N ARG A 267 30.15 8.93 -21.50
CA ARG A 267 30.01 10.40 -21.46
C ARG A 267 29.85 10.97 -20.04
N MET A 268 29.73 10.14 -19.01
CA MET A 268 29.45 10.56 -17.64
C MET A 268 30.77 10.87 -16.92
N ARG A 269 31.12 12.15 -16.82
CA ARG A 269 32.41 12.61 -16.26
C ARG A 269 32.55 12.42 -14.75
N HIS A 270 31.44 12.20 -14.03
CA HIS A 270 31.37 12.14 -12.56
C HIS A 270 30.86 10.78 -12.05
N LEU A 271 31.10 9.70 -12.80
CA LEU A 271 30.67 8.37 -12.40
C LEU A 271 31.50 7.88 -11.20
N GLU A 272 30.85 7.39 -10.14
CA GLU A 272 31.55 6.86 -8.98
C GLU A 272 32.17 5.48 -9.26
N ALA A 273 33.20 5.11 -8.52
CA ALA A 273 33.84 3.79 -8.64
C ALA A 273 32.86 2.61 -8.40
N LYS A 274 31.79 2.84 -7.62
CA LYS A 274 30.72 1.86 -7.37
C LYS A 274 29.92 1.53 -8.64
N ASP A 275 29.67 2.52 -9.48
CA ASP A 275 28.87 2.33 -10.70
C ASP A 275 29.66 1.55 -11.76
N LEU A 276 30.99 1.74 -11.79
CA LEU A 276 31.90 0.91 -12.57
C LEU A 276 31.96 -0.54 -12.07
N TRP A 277 31.77 -0.76 -10.77
CA TRP A 277 31.65 -2.11 -10.20
C TRP A 277 30.37 -2.83 -10.67
N LEU A 278 29.22 -2.14 -10.79
CA LEU A 278 28.02 -2.75 -11.40
C LEU A 278 28.25 -3.20 -12.85
N GLN A 279 29.04 -2.46 -13.63
CA GLN A 279 29.46 -2.89 -14.98
C GLN A 279 30.36 -4.12 -14.94
N GLU A 280 31.21 -4.27 -13.91
CA GLU A 280 32.09 -5.42 -13.73
C GLU A 280 31.27 -6.68 -13.38
N GLU A 281 30.35 -6.59 -12.42
CA GLU A 281 29.47 -7.69 -12.04
C GLU A 281 28.54 -8.12 -13.19
N PHE A 282 28.09 -7.17 -14.04
CA PHE A 282 27.41 -7.50 -15.29
C PHE A 282 28.32 -8.27 -16.26
N ARG A 283 29.54 -7.77 -16.52
CA ARG A 283 30.48 -8.36 -17.48
C ARG A 283 31.02 -9.73 -17.05
N ARG A 284 31.07 -10.01 -15.75
CA ARG A 284 31.38 -11.34 -15.19
C ARG A 284 30.17 -12.29 -15.19
N GLY A 285 28.97 -11.81 -15.52
CA GLY A 285 27.74 -12.60 -15.49
C GLY A 285 27.19 -12.87 -14.09
N HIS A 286 27.72 -12.20 -13.05
CA HIS A 286 27.28 -12.38 -11.66
C HIS A 286 25.91 -11.73 -11.39
N ILE A 287 25.63 -10.60 -12.04
CA ILE A 287 24.36 -9.87 -11.90
C ILE A 287 23.79 -9.61 -13.29
N LYS A 288 22.56 -10.06 -13.53
CA LYS A 288 21.73 -9.61 -14.65
C LYS A 288 20.92 -8.41 -14.20
N PHE A 289 20.83 -7.38 -15.03
CA PHE A 289 20.01 -6.21 -14.78
C PHE A 289 18.73 -6.34 -15.61
N GLN A 290 17.57 -5.97 -15.03
CA GLN A 290 16.27 -6.05 -15.67
C GLN A 290 15.37 -4.87 -15.26
N LYS A 291 14.46 -4.51 -16.17
CA LYS A 291 13.45 -3.48 -15.97
C LYS A 291 12.22 -4.09 -15.32
N ILE A 292 11.73 -3.49 -14.24
CA ILE A 292 10.39 -3.74 -13.68
C ILE A 292 9.51 -2.50 -13.91
N ALA A 293 8.18 -2.66 -13.88
CA ALA A 293 7.27 -1.53 -13.86
C ALA A 293 7.12 -1.00 -12.43
N THR A 294 6.99 0.32 -12.26
CA THR A 294 6.82 0.97 -10.94
C THR A 294 5.61 0.41 -10.18
N ALA A 295 4.55 0.00 -10.89
CA ALA A 295 3.35 -0.58 -10.28
C ALA A 295 3.59 -1.94 -9.61
N ASP A 296 4.63 -2.67 -10.03
CA ASP A 296 4.98 -4.02 -9.55
C ASP A 296 6.25 -3.97 -8.66
N ASN A 297 6.85 -2.79 -8.47
CA ASN A 297 8.10 -2.63 -7.73
C ASN A 297 7.84 -2.49 -6.23
N VAL A 298 7.86 -3.59 -5.48
CA VAL A 298 7.62 -3.56 -4.02
C VAL A 298 8.60 -2.67 -3.25
N ALA A 299 9.75 -2.32 -3.82
CA ALA A 299 10.69 -1.38 -3.20
C ALA A 299 10.11 0.03 -2.99
N ASP A 300 9.05 0.41 -3.72
CA ASP A 300 8.28 1.65 -3.52
C ASP A 300 7.74 1.79 -2.08
N LEU A 301 7.40 0.68 -1.41
CA LEU A 301 6.99 0.67 0.01
C LEU A 301 8.07 1.22 0.95
N LEU A 302 9.33 1.16 0.52
CA LEU A 302 10.52 1.38 1.35
C LEU A 302 11.14 2.77 1.11
N THR A 303 10.67 3.53 0.13
CA THR A 303 11.29 4.79 -0.31
C THR A 303 10.39 6.01 -0.19
N LYS A 304 9.07 5.84 -0.28
CA LYS A 304 8.11 6.95 -0.37
C LYS A 304 6.76 6.61 0.28
N PRO A 305 5.99 7.61 0.74
CA PRO A 305 4.61 7.40 1.16
C PRO A 305 3.75 6.96 -0.04
N LEU A 306 2.91 5.95 0.17
CA LEU A 306 1.97 5.45 -0.84
C LEU A 306 0.51 5.68 -0.44
N THR A 307 -0.37 5.72 -1.44
CA THR A 307 -1.82 5.71 -1.21
C THR A 307 -2.25 4.33 -0.71
N GLY A 308 -3.31 4.27 0.11
CA GLY A 308 -3.78 3.00 0.69
C GLY A 308 -4.02 1.86 -0.33
N PRO A 309 -4.61 2.12 -1.51
CA PRO A 309 -4.77 1.09 -2.55
C PRO A 309 -3.44 0.60 -3.13
N ALA A 310 -2.52 1.50 -3.50
CA ALA A 310 -1.22 1.13 -4.06
C ALA A 310 -0.35 0.38 -3.02
N MET A 311 -0.36 0.87 -1.78
CA MET A 311 0.31 0.24 -0.66
C MET A 311 -0.21 -1.18 -0.40
N ARG A 312 -1.54 -1.39 -0.43
CA ARG A 312 -2.14 -2.71 -0.26
C ARG A 312 -1.79 -3.68 -1.40
N GLY A 313 -1.70 -3.19 -2.65
CA GLY A 313 -1.22 -3.98 -3.78
C GLY A 313 0.18 -4.50 -3.52
N LEU A 314 1.16 -3.60 -3.38
CA LEU A 314 2.55 -3.98 -3.15
C LEU A 314 2.79 -4.79 -1.86
N CYS A 315 1.99 -4.57 -0.81
CA CYS A 315 2.04 -5.44 0.37
C CYS A 315 1.61 -6.87 0.03
N THR A 316 0.57 -7.04 -0.79
CA THR A 316 0.10 -8.35 -1.26
C THR A 316 1.15 -9.02 -2.14
N ASP A 317 1.79 -8.27 -3.04
CA ASP A 317 2.86 -8.76 -3.92
C ASP A 317 4.12 -9.17 -3.12
N LEU A 318 4.37 -8.51 -1.98
CA LEU A 318 5.41 -8.88 -1.01
C LEU A 318 4.99 -10.03 -0.08
N GLY A 319 3.76 -10.55 -0.18
CA GLY A 319 3.21 -11.57 0.73
C GLY A 319 2.80 -11.04 2.12
N LEU A 320 2.82 -9.73 2.35
CA LEU A 320 2.37 -9.12 3.60
C LEU A 320 0.84 -8.97 3.62
N MET A 321 0.18 -9.93 4.26
CA MET A 321 -1.27 -10.03 4.32
C MET A 321 -1.86 -9.05 5.34
N LEU A 322 -2.21 -7.85 4.87
CA LEU A 322 -2.90 -6.82 5.64
C LEU A 322 -4.41 -7.11 5.76
N GLN A 323 -4.75 -8.13 6.55
CA GLN A 323 -6.14 -8.48 6.86
C GLN A 323 -6.86 -7.29 7.51
N PRO A 324 -8.10 -6.97 7.09
CA PRO A 324 -8.94 -6.06 7.86
C PRO A 324 -9.16 -6.66 9.25
N ARG A 325 -9.02 -5.86 10.32
CA ARG A 325 -9.53 -6.27 11.62
C ARG A 325 -11.04 -6.45 11.51
N GLU A 326 -11.51 -7.68 11.68
CA GLU A 326 -12.90 -7.95 12.01
C GLU A 326 -13.23 -7.15 13.28
N LEU A 327 -14.08 -6.14 13.13
CA LEU A 327 -14.71 -5.49 14.27
C LEU A 327 -15.77 -6.48 14.77
N PRO A 328 -15.80 -6.83 16.07
CA PRO A 328 -16.81 -7.75 16.58
C PRO A 328 -18.21 -7.24 16.23
N GLU A 329 -19.09 -8.15 15.79
CA GLU A 329 -20.36 -7.83 15.13
C GLU A 329 -21.24 -6.87 15.95
N GLU A 330 -21.17 -6.97 17.28
CA GLU A 330 -21.84 -6.09 18.25
C GLU A 330 -21.56 -4.59 18.04
N ILE A 331 -20.41 -4.22 17.46
CA ILE A 331 -20.01 -2.83 17.21
C ILE A 331 -20.78 -2.22 16.02
N ASN A 332 -21.41 -3.04 15.16
CA ASN A 332 -22.14 -2.59 13.97
C ASN A 332 -23.64 -2.36 14.19
N VAL A 333 -24.15 -2.47 15.41
CA VAL A 333 -25.52 -2.02 15.72
C VAL A 333 -25.55 -0.48 15.73
N LEU A 334 -25.75 0.09 14.55
CA LEU A 334 -26.22 1.46 14.39
C LEU A 334 -27.65 1.54 14.96
N GLU A 335 -27.77 1.76 16.26
CA GLU A 335 -29.06 2.14 16.86
C GLU A 335 -29.52 3.44 16.20
N ALA A 336 -30.52 3.33 15.33
CA ALA A 336 -31.18 4.48 14.76
C ALA A 336 -31.82 5.28 15.90
N HIS A 337 -31.23 6.44 16.24
CA HIS A 337 -31.85 7.35 17.18
C HIS A 337 -33.29 7.64 16.72
N PRO A 338 -34.28 7.60 17.63
CA PRO A 338 -35.66 7.87 17.26
C PRO A 338 -35.79 9.26 16.62
N PRO A 339 -36.69 9.43 15.65
CA PRO A 339 -36.81 10.65 14.88
C PRO A 339 -36.96 11.89 15.79
N PRO A 340 -36.11 12.92 15.65
CA PRO A 340 -36.13 14.06 16.55
C PRO A 340 -37.42 14.86 16.38
N MET A 341 -38.06 15.19 17.49
CA MET A 341 -39.27 16.00 17.48
C MET A 341 -38.93 17.46 17.14
N CYS A 342 -39.62 18.03 16.15
CA CYS A 342 -39.38 19.39 15.71
C CYS A 342 -39.94 20.40 16.72
N GLN A 343 -39.05 21.13 17.41
CA GLN A 343 -39.42 22.14 18.42
C GLN A 343 -40.44 23.20 17.94
N ARG A 344 -40.52 23.47 16.63
CA ARG A 344 -41.48 24.44 16.05
C ARG A 344 -42.87 23.84 15.80
N CYS A 345 -42.96 22.55 15.49
CA CYS A 345 -44.19 21.92 15.00
C CYS A 345 -44.71 20.79 15.90
N GLN A 346 -43.90 20.35 16.89
CA GLN A 346 -44.15 19.20 17.75
C GLN A 346 -44.50 17.91 16.96
N ARG A 347 -43.98 17.80 15.73
CA ARG A 347 -44.05 16.61 14.88
C ARG A 347 -42.68 15.93 14.82
N LEU A 348 -42.67 14.61 14.81
CA LEU A 348 -41.47 13.82 14.52
C LEU A 348 -40.93 14.19 13.13
N ALA A 349 -39.62 14.26 12.99
CA ALA A 349 -38.97 14.45 11.70
C ALA A 349 -38.82 13.10 10.97
N GLU A 350 -38.96 13.10 9.65
CA GLU A 350 -38.76 11.93 8.81
C GLU A 350 -37.31 11.91 8.29
N LEU A 351 -36.78 10.74 7.96
CA LEU A 351 -35.43 10.62 7.40
C LEU A 351 -35.50 10.85 5.89
N ASP A 352 -34.71 11.80 5.39
CA ASP A 352 -34.66 12.22 3.99
C ASP A 352 -33.19 12.26 3.52
N CYS A 353 -32.96 12.30 2.20
CA CYS A 353 -31.61 12.24 1.64
C CYS A 353 -31.38 13.25 0.52
N THR A 354 -30.13 13.73 0.40
CA THR A 354 -29.75 14.57 -0.76
C THR A 354 -29.45 13.69 -1.97
N TYR A 355 -29.49 14.28 -3.16
CA TYR A 355 -29.04 13.63 -4.41
C TYR A 355 -27.58 13.13 -4.35
N ALA A 356 -26.78 13.64 -3.41
CA ALA A 356 -25.40 13.20 -3.14
C ALA A 356 -25.30 12.10 -2.05
N GLY A 357 -26.43 11.53 -1.60
CA GLY A 357 -26.49 10.44 -0.63
C GLY A 357 -26.29 10.84 0.83
N GLN A 358 -26.35 12.13 1.18
CA GLN A 358 -26.26 12.58 2.58
C GLN A 358 -27.63 12.50 3.26
N LEU A 359 -27.70 11.81 4.38
CA LEU A 359 -28.91 11.66 5.20
C LEU A 359 -29.13 12.87 6.12
N PHE A 360 -30.38 13.29 6.26
CA PHE A 360 -30.81 14.32 7.21
C PHE A 360 -32.24 14.07 7.69
N TRP A 361 -32.54 14.53 8.89
CA TRP A 361 -33.91 14.58 9.41
C TRP A 361 -34.63 15.79 8.83
N ARG A 362 -35.88 15.63 8.38
CA ARG A 362 -36.73 16.68 7.81
C ARG A 362 -38.09 16.73 8.51
N CYS A 363 -38.51 17.89 8.99
CA CYS A 363 -39.85 18.03 9.57
C CYS A 363 -40.92 18.14 8.47
N PRO A 364 -41.90 17.22 8.39
CA PRO A 364 -42.96 17.28 7.36
C PRO A 364 -43.88 18.49 7.52
N GLY A 365 -43.95 19.10 8.71
CA GLY A 365 -44.80 20.28 8.96
C GLY A 365 -44.18 21.63 8.58
N CYS A 366 -42.84 21.76 8.51
CA CYS A 366 -42.19 23.05 8.22
C CYS A 366 -40.92 22.98 7.37
N ASN A 367 -40.61 21.82 6.78
CA ASN A 367 -39.40 21.56 5.97
C ASN A 367 -38.05 21.87 6.64
N ARG A 368 -37.99 22.18 7.94
CA ARG A 368 -36.70 22.34 8.65
C ARG A 368 -35.93 21.03 8.64
N THR A 369 -34.65 21.11 8.31
CA THR A 369 -33.74 19.97 8.27
C THR A 369 -32.74 20.00 9.43
N LYS A 370 -32.25 18.82 9.84
CA LYS A 370 -31.14 18.65 10.78
C LYS A 370 -30.26 17.50 10.27
N PRO A 371 -28.91 17.63 10.25
CA PRO A 371 -28.04 16.53 9.82
C PRO A 371 -28.31 15.23 10.58
N TRP A 372 -28.25 14.09 9.86
CA TRP A 372 -28.29 12.79 10.51
C TRP A 372 -26.86 12.37 10.88
N HIS A 373 -26.69 11.85 12.09
CA HIS A 373 -25.41 11.36 12.59
C HIS A 373 -25.59 9.97 13.19
N ALA A 374 -24.76 9.04 12.74
CA ALA A 374 -24.55 7.76 13.39
C ALA A 374 -23.72 7.98 14.66
N TYR A 375 -24.20 7.47 15.80
CA TYR A 375 -23.42 7.37 17.03
C TYR A 375 -23.30 5.91 17.45
N GLN A 376 -22.19 5.59 18.10
CA GLN A 376 -21.86 4.26 18.61
C GLN A 376 -21.79 4.37 20.13
N ARG A 377 -22.44 3.46 20.88
CA ARG A 377 -22.47 3.52 22.35
C ARG A 377 -21.05 3.53 22.94
N GLY A 378 -20.84 4.32 24.00
CA GLY A 378 -19.66 4.18 24.89
C GLY A 378 -18.56 5.23 24.78
N TRP A 379 -18.68 6.29 23.96
CA TRP A 379 -17.65 7.31 23.84
C TRP A 379 -17.81 8.49 24.82
N THR A 380 -17.04 8.49 25.91
CA THR A 380 -16.73 9.70 26.69
C THR A 380 -15.63 10.49 26.00
N VAL A 381 -15.90 11.75 25.65
CA VAL A 381 -14.92 12.67 25.07
C VAL A 381 -14.12 13.33 26.20
N TRP A 382 -12.79 13.16 26.18
CA TRP A 382 -11.88 14.02 26.94
C TRP A 382 -11.44 15.21 26.09
N GLN A 383 -11.46 16.40 26.69
CA GLN A 383 -10.81 17.62 26.19
C GLN A 383 -9.46 17.80 26.91
N ASP A 384 -8.52 18.53 26.30
CA ASP A 384 -7.35 19.11 26.98
C ASP A 384 -7.07 20.52 26.40
N ASP A 385 -7.46 21.52 27.20
CA ASP A 385 -6.86 22.82 27.52
C ASP A 385 -6.19 23.78 26.50
N GLY A 386 -6.62 25.05 26.63
CA GLY A 386 -6.09 26.22 25.89
C GLY A 386 -6.48 27.62 26.44
N ALA A 387 -6.77 27.75 27.75
CA ALA A 387 -7.01 28.99 28.52
C ALA A 387 -8.26 29.86 28.19
N PRO A 388 -8.63 30.84 29.06
CA PRO A 388 -9.01 30.69 30.47
C PRO A 388 -10.50 31.05 30.72
N ALA A 389 -11.00 30.75 31.93
CA ALA A 389 -12.44 30.78 32.23
C ALA A 389 -13.11 32.16 32.22
N SER A 390 -14.24 32.26 31.49
CA SER A 390 -15.40 33.09 31.87
C SER A 390 -16.69 32.38 31.43
N SER A 391 -17.83 32.75 31.99
CA SER A 391 -18.91 31.79 32.29
C SER A 391 -20.09 31.75 31.31
N ARG A 392 -20.76 30.59 31.33
CA ARG A 392 -22.10 30.23 30.84
C ARG A 392 -22.23 29.73 29.41
N ASP A 393 -23.12 28.73 29.33
CA ASP A 393 -23.52 27.94 28.18
C ASP A 393 -23.72 28.74 26.89
N ASP A 394 -22.97 28.37 25.85
CA ASP A 394 -23.54 28.33 24.50
C ASP A 394 -22.76 27.37 23.59
N GLN A 395 -23.48 26.50 22.88
CA GLN A 395 -22.90 25.63 21.86
C GLN A 395 -22.82 26.40 20.53
N GLN A 396 -21.63 26.90 20.18
CA GLN A 396 -21.38 27.45 18.84
C GLN A 396 -20.10 26.90 18.20
N PRO A 397 -20.18 26.29 17.00
CA PRO A 397 -19.02 26.02 16.16
C PRO A 397 -18.72 27.20 15.22
N LEU A 398 -17.44 27.52 15.07
CA LEU A 398 -16.90 28.43 14.05
C LEU A 398 -15.61 27.83 13.47
N PRO A 399 -15.18 28.21 12.25
CA PRO A 399 -15.99 28.45 11.05
C PRO A 399 -15.43 27.69 9.81
N PRO A 400 -16.20 27.51 8.72
CA PRO A 400 -15.64 27.09 7.44
C PRO A 400 -14.95 28.28 6.74
N THR A 401 -13.63 28.26 6.63
CA THR A 401 -12.88 29.29 5.88
C THR A 401 -13.02 29.10 4.37
N ALA A 402 -13.70 30.08 3.77
CA ALA A 402 -13.46 30.62 2.42
C ALA A 402 -13.44 29.67 1.21
N ARG A 403 -14.52 29.73 0.41
CA ARG A 403 -14.36 29.95 -1.04
C ARG A 403 -15.13 31.19 -1.48
N ARG A 404 -14.50 31.96 -2.37
CA ARG A 404 -14.94 33.27 -2.83
C ARG A 404 -16.29 33.23 -3.53
N THR A 405 -17.07 34.28 -3.32
CA THR A 405 -18.20 34.68 -4.16
C THR A 405 -17.72 35.02 -5.58
N ALA A 406 -18.53 34.63 -6.57
CA ALA A 406 -18.48 35.18 -7.93
C ALA A 406 -19.91 35.61 -8.29
N THR A 407 -20.18 36.90 -8.22
CA THR A 407 -21.47 37.50 -8.55
C THR A 407 -21.61 37.71 -10.05
N THR A 408 -22.75 37.33 -10.60
CA THR A 408 -23.18 37.71 -11.95
C THR A 408 -24.04 38.97 -11.92
N ALA A 409 -23.60 40.01 -12.64
CA ALA A 409 -24.46 41.06 -13.18
C ALA A 409 -23.73 41.67 -14.39
N GLY A 410 -24.36 41.71 -15.56
CA GLY A 410 -23.72 42.17 -16.80
C GLY A 410 -24.07 43.61 -17.17
N THR A 411 -23.38 44.15 -18.16
CA THR A 411 -23.82 45.13 -19.20
C THR A 411 -22.59 45.68 -19.94
N GLY A 412 -22.73 46.08 -21.21
CA GLY A 412 -21.68 46.79 -21.96
C GLY A 412 -21.44 46.26 -23.38
N ARG A 413 -21.55 47.14 -24.39
CA ARG A 413 -21.36 46.85 -25.83
C ARG A 413 -20.01 47.38 -26.34
N SER A 414 -19.36 46.63 -27.25
CA SER A 414 -18.71 47.07 -28.53
C SER A 414 -17.84 45.91 -29.08
N ARG A 415 -17.92 45.48 -30.35
CA ARG A 415 -17.26 46.02 -31.58
C ARG A 415 -15.77 46.35 -31.33
N THR A 416 -14.76 45.79 -32.03
CA THR A 416 -14.61 45.48 -33.49
C THR A 416 -13.52 44.42 -33.81
N SER A 417 -13.59 43.78 -35.02
CA SER A 417 -12.48 43.35 -35.95
C SER A 417 -11.21 42.60 -35.43
N ALA A 418 -10.59 41.63 -36.12
CA ALA A 418 -10.80 40.98 -37.44
C ALA A 418 -9.98 39.65 -37.56
N SER A 419 -10.32 38.82 -38.58
CA SER A 419 -9.49 37.89 -39.40
C SER A 419 -8.31 37.06 -38.79
N SER A 420 -8.01 35.81 -39.17
CA SER A 420 -8.16 35.15 -40.50
C SER A 420 -8.11 33.60 -40.45
N THR A 421 -8.85 32.95 -41.38
CA THR A 421 -8.61 31.69 -42.17
C THR A 421 -7.43 30.74 -41.79
N THR A 422 -7.44 29.40 -41.93
CA THR A 422 -8.32 28.33 -42.51
C THR A 422 -7.73 26.94 -42.10
N GLY A 423 -8.34 25.75 -42.30
CA GLY A 423 -9.66 25.38 -42.83
C GLY A 423 -9.79 23.89 -43.25
N SER A 424 -11.03 23.38 -43.32
CA SER A 424 -11.58 22.36 -44.27
C SER A 424 -11.10 20.88 -44.27
N LEU A 425 -11.86 20.02 -43.55
CA LEU A 425 -12.65 18.82 -43.98
C LEU A 425 -12.34 18.10 -45.34
N PRO A 426 -12.55 16.75 -45.47
CA PRO A 426 -13.90 16.13 -45.46
C PRO A 426 -14.07 14.71 -44.84
N SER A 427 -15.35 14.29 -44.70
CA SER A 427 -15.83 12.94 -44.33
C SER A 427 -16.26 12.10 -45.55
N PRO A 428 -16.53 10.80 -45.38
CA PRO A 428 -17.90 10.27 -45.56
C PRO A 428 -18.32 9.25 -44.46
N VAL A 429 -19.58 9.21 -43.96
CA VAL A 429 -20.77 8.43 -44.47
C VAL A 429 -20.43 6.93 -44.70
N THR A 430 -21.02 5.92 -44.03
CA THR A 430 -22.35 5.33 -44.35
C THR A 430 -22.85 4.26 -43.33
N GLN A 431 -24.10 4.43 -42.87
CA GLN A 431 -25.20 3.51 -42.45
C GLN A 431 -25.08 1.98 -42.13
N VAL A 432 -25.76 1.59 -41.01
CA VAL A 432 -26.75 0.47 -40.80
C VAL A 432 -26.17 -0.99 -40.80
N TYR A 433 -26.58 -2.03 -40.04
CA TYR A 433 -27.90 -2.58 -39.61
C TYR A 433 -27.94 -3.11 -38.16
N VAL A 434 -29.16 -3.26 -37.61
CA VAL A 434 -29.48 -4.10 -36.43
C VAL A 434 -30.32 -5.28 -36.91
N THR A 435 -30.00 -6.50 -36.48
CA THR A 435 -30.79 -7.72 -36.72
C THR A 435 -31.15 -8.41 -35.41
N THR A 436 -32.40 -8.84 -35.29
CA THR A 436 -32.97 -9.50 -34.11
C THR A 436 -33.44 -10.92 -34.44
N GLY A 437 -33.16 -11.86 -33.53
CA GLY A 437 -33.69 -13.22 -33.51
C GLY A 437 -32.76 -14.13 -32.69
N SER A 438 -33.15 -15.24 -32.06
CA SER A 438 -34.43 -15.76 -31.55
C SER A 438 -34.13 -17.24 -31.24
N THR A 439 -34.11 -17.60 -29.94
CA THR A 439 -34.39 -18.93 -29.34
C THR A 439 -33.76 -20.25 -29.86
N ASP A 440 -33.39 -21.10 -28.90
CA ASP A 440 -33.15 -22.57 -28.94
C ASP A 440 -31.93 -23.09 -29.75
N SER A 441 -30.97 -23.85 -29.19
CA SER A 441 -31.12 -24.99 -28.28
C SER A 441 -29.75 -25.56 -27.81
N ARG A 442 -29.78 -26.36 -26.72
CA ARG A 442 -28.77 -27.36 -26.25
C ARG A 442 -27.33 -26.91 -25.92
N ALA A 443 -26.91 -27.20 -24.69
CA ALA A 443 -25.51 -27.15 -24.24
C ALA A 443 -24.67 -28.32 -24.83
N PRO A 444 -23.33 -28.18 -24.81
CA PRO A 444 -22.57 -29.01 -23.87
C PRO A 444 -21.50 -28.23 -23.07
N LEU A 445 -21.01 -28.87 -21.99
CA LEU A 445 -19.84 -28.41 -21.24
C LEU A 445 -18.55 -28.53 -22.06
N GLY A 446 -17.58 -27.64 -21.78
CA GLY A 446 -16.16 -27.93 -22.01
C GLY A 446 -15.55 -27.36 -23.30
N ALA A 447 -15.20 -26.08 -23.28
CA ALA A 447 -14.12 -25.53 -24.10
C ALA A 447 -13.49 -24.33 -23.38
N GLN A 448 -12.33 -24.54 -22.72
CA GLN A 448 -11.46 -23.43 -22.38
C GLN A 448 -10.88 -22.90 -23.70
N VAL A 449 -11.24 -21.68 -24.09
CA VAL A 449 -10.57 -21.01 -25.21
C VAL A 449 -9.26 -20.45 -24.67
N ASP A 450 -8.13 -20.97 -25.18
CA ASP A 450 -6.80 -20.48 -24.85
C ASP A 450 -6.69 -18.98 -25.19
N ALA A 451 -6.54 -18.15 -24.16
CA ALA A 451 -6.48 -16.69 -24.27
C ALA A 451 -5.30 -16.17 -25.12
N ASN A 452 -4.36 -17.05 -25.47
CA ASN A 452 -3.18 -16.76 -26.31
C ASN A 452 -3.42 -17.03 -27.82
N SER A 453 -4.63 -17.42 -28.24
CA SER A 453 -4.95 -17.74 -29.64
C SER A 453 -5.87 -16.71 -30.33
N ALA A 454 -6.37 -15.70 -29.63
CA ALA A 454 -7.29 -14.70 -30.17
C ALA A 454 -6.56 -13.61 -30.99
N ASP A 455 -7.10 -13.31 -32.17
CA ASP A 455 -6.63 -12.26 -33.09
C ASP A 455 -6.39 -10.92 -32.34
N PRO A 456 -5.22 -10.26 -32.50
CA PRO A 456 -4.92 -9.00 -31.81
C PRO A 456 -5.90 -7.86 -32.13
N VAL A 457 -6.67 -7.93 -33.22
CA VAL A 457 -7.75 -6.97 -33.52
C VAL A 457 -8.97 -7.19 -32.60
N LEU A 458 -9.27 -8.44 -32.23
CA LEU A 458 -10.36 -8.80 -31.32
C LEU A 458 -10.10 -8.32 -29.88
N GLN A 459 -8.86 -8.42 -29.39
CA GLN A 459 -8.52 -7.89 -28.06
C GLN A 459 -8.69 -6.36 -27.95
N GLN A 460 -8.59 -5.61 -29.05
CA GLN A 460 -8.77 -4.16 -29.02
C GLN A 460 -10.24 -3.73 -28.87
N THR A 461 -11.21 -4.57 -29.22
CA THR A 461 -12.65 -4.23 -29.20
C THR A 461 -13.38 -4.69 -27.92
N LEU A 462 -12.84 -5.67 -27.19
CA LEU A 462 -13.40 -6.18 -25.94
C LEU A 462 -13.38 -5.16 -24.79
N ALA A 463 -14.43 -5.14 -23.97
CA ALA A 463 -14.57 -4.24 -22.82
C ALA A 463 -13.42 -4.46 -21.82
N THR A 464 -12.82 -3.35 -21.37
CA THR A 464 -11.75 -3.44 -20.37
C THR A 464 -12.28 -3.95 -19.04
N ARG A 465 -11.44 -4.63 -18.24
CA ARG A 465 -11.82 -5.10 -16.91
C ARG A 465 -12.45 -3.99 -16.05
N ARG A 466 -11.89 -2.78 -16.12
CA ARG A 466 -12.42 -1.57 -15.46
C ARG A 466 -13.82 -1.14 -15.93
N GLN A 467 -14.17 -1.34 -17.19
CA GLN A 467 -15.55 -1.10 -17.68
C GLN A 467 -16.51 -2.18 -17.19
N ILE A 468 -16.08 -3.45 -17.16
CA ILE A 468 -16.84 -4.59 -16.64
C ILE A 468 -17.15 -4.39 -15.15
N ASP A 469 -16.13 -4.12 -14.33
CA ASP A 469 -16.29 -3.91 -12.88
C ASP A 469 -17.15 -2.66 -12.57
N TYR A 470 -17.03 -1.59 -13.36
CA TYR A 470 -17.87 -0.40 -13.23
C TYR A 470 -19.33 -0.69 -13.59
N LEU A 471 -19.58 -1.44 -14.67
CA LEU A 471 -20.91 -1.81 -15.13
C LEU A 471 -21.60 -2.80 -14.19
N ALA A 472 -20.87 -3.76 -13.60
CA ALA A 472 -21.34 -4.63 -12.52
C ALA A 472 -21.87 -3.81 -11.33
N GLY A 473 -21.02 -2.93 -10.78
CA GLY A 473 -21.43 -2.06 -9.68
C GLY A 473 -22.58 -1.10 -10.04
N LEU A 474 -22.77 -0.77 -11.32
CA LEU A 474 -23.88 0.05 -11.80
C LEU A 474 -25.19 -0.76 -11.90
N CYS A 475 -25.13 -2.03 -12.35
CA CYS A 475 -26.26 -2.97 -12.34
C CYS A 475 -26.74 -3.23 -10.91
N HIS A 476 -25.82 -3.55 -9.99
CA HIS A 476 -26.12 -3.73 -8.57
C HIS A 476 -26.84 -2.53 -7.95
N ARG A 477 -26.39 -1.29 -8.23
CA ARG A 477 -27.05 -0.05 -7.76
C ARG A 477 -28.42 0.23 -8.38
N ARG A 478 -28.70 -0.30 -9.57
CA ARG A 478 -29.97 -0.13 -10.29
C ARG A 478 -30.93 -1.31 -10.10
N GLY A 479 -30.54 -2.35 -9.37
CA GLY A 479 -31.34 -3.58 -9.21
C GLY A 479 -31.50 -4.37 -10.50
N VAL A 480 -30.56 -4.24 -11.44
CA VAL A 480 -30.58 -4.91 -12.74
C VAL A 480 -29.74 -6.18 -12.67
N ASP A 481 -30.25 -7.27 -13.24
CA ASP A 481 -29.56 -8.55 -13.30
C ASP A 481 -28.26 -8.45 -14.10
N GLU A 482 -27.13 -8.65 -13.41
CA GLU A 482 -25.79 -8.61 -13.99
C GLU A 482 -25.61 -9.63 -15.12
N SER A 483 -26.29 -10.78 -15.09
CA SER A 483 -26.17 -11.83 -16.11
C SER A 483 -26.76 -11.43 -17.47
N ALA A 484 -27.75 -10.52 -17.48
CA ALA A 484 -28.31 -9.97 -18.71
C ALA A 484 -27.35 -9.03 -19.45
N VAL A 485 -26.46 -8.38 -18.68
CA VAL A 485 -25.58 -7.26 -19.10
C VAL A 485 -24.13 -7.71 -19.31
N LEU A 486 -23.57 -8.53 -18.41
CA LEU A 486 -22.17 -8.95 -18.38
C LEU A 486 -21.96 -10.32 -19.02
N ARG A 487 -22.14 -10.37 -20.34
CA ARG A 487 -21.92 -11.59 -21.13
C ARG A 487 -20.45 -11.75 -21.54
N ALA A 488 -20.00 -12.98 -21.71
CA ALA A 488 -18.70 -13.27 -22.29
C ALA A 488 -18.58 -12.63 -23.69
N GLY A 489 -17.48 -11.94 -23.96
CA GLY A 489 -17.25 -11.23 -25.23
C GLY A 489 -17.84 -9.81 -25.32
N LEU A 490 -18.33 -9.22 -24.22
CA LEU A 490 -18.84 -7.84 -24.21
C LEU A 490 -17.81 -6.83 -24.78
N THR A 491 -18.21 -6.03 -25.77
CA THR A 491 -17.33 -5.02 -26.39
C THR A 491 -17.34 -3.67 -25.66
N LYS A 492 -16.31 -2.85 -25.87
CA LYS A 492 -16.20 -1.48 -25.30
C LYS A 492 -17.41 -0.61 -25.64
N ALA A 493 -17.93 -0.73 -26.87
CA ALA A 493 -19.09 0.04 -27.31
C ALA A 493 -20.38 -0.41 -26.61
N GLN A 494 -20.61 -1.72 -26.50
CA GLN A 494 -21.76 -2.28 -25.78
C GLN A 494 -21.71 -1.95 -24.29
N ALA A 495 -20.53 -2.05 -23.66
CA ALA A 495 -20.34 -1.66 -22.26
C ALA A 495 -20.66 -0.17 -22.04
N SER A 496 -20.22 0.73 -22.93
CA SER A 496 -20.55 2.16 -22.84
C SER A 496 -22.05 2.44 -23.07
N ALA A 497 -22.69 1.76 -24.03
CA ALA A 497 -24.13 1.91 -24.26
C ALA A 497 -24.96 1.46 -23.04
N TRP A 498 -24.60 0.34 -22.40
CA TRP A 498 -25.21 -0.09 -21.15
C TRP A 498 -24.94 0.87 -19.99
N ILE A 499 -23.74 1.46 -19.89
CA ILE A 499 -23.43 2.49 -18.89
C ILE A 499 -24.35 3.70 -19.08
N ASP A 500 -24.54 4.18 -20.31
CA ASP A 500 -25.36 5.37 -20.57
C ASP A 500 -26.88 5.09 -20.49
N GLN A 501 -27.31 3.84 -20.69
CA GLN A 501 -28.72 3.42 -20.52
C GLN A 501 -29.11 3.17 -19.04
N LEU A 502 -28.15 2.85 -18.18
CA LEU A 502 -28.34 2.59 -16.74
C LEU A 502 -27.95 3.80 -15.85
N ARG A 503 -27.44 4.87 -16.46
CA ARG A 503 -27.19 6.17 -15.84
C ARG A 503 -28.49 6.93 -15.61
#